data_AF-W6QW56-F1
#
_entry.id   AF-W6QW56-F1
#
_cell.length_a   1.000
_cell.length_b   1.000
_cell.length_c   1.000
_cell.angle_alpha   90.00
_cell.angle_beta   90.00
_cell.angle_gamma   90.00
#
_symmetry.space_group_name_H-M   'P 1'
#
loop_
_entity.id
_entity.type
_entity.pdbx_description
1 polymer ?
#
loop_
_entity_poly.entity_id
_entity_poly.type
_entity_poly.pdbx_seq_one_letter_code
_entity_poly.pdbx_strand_id
1 'polypeptide(L)'
;MTGFDFTGQKDLRYLPKKNPDIIVASDDRLPLASLGRGRGLFLSYSYTVRLPYAVKYCEALILLLCRDYDFSYKTYWLAILSYMLDFIDGTDILNENKLQEGYRKFYRALKLEDPKMWSILDELRLRLNEERRLPVIKDL
;
A
#
# COMPACT_ATOMS: atom_id res chain seq x y z
N MET A 1 -16.04 39.97 26.58
CA MET A 1 -16.52 38.73 27.23
C MET A 1 -17.58 38.13 26.33
N THR A 2 -17.20 37.15 25.51
CA THR A 2 -17.51 35.70 25.63
C THR A 2 -18.85 35.34 24.97
N GLY A 3 -18.94 34.47 23.96
CA GLY A 3 -17.96 33.54 23.42
C GLY A 3 -18.35 33.10 22.00
N PHE A 4 -17.32 32.85 21.19
CA PHE A 4 -17.43 32.14 19.91
C PHE A 4 -17.60 30.66 20.21
N ASP A 5 -18.72 30.09 19.79
CA ASP A 5 -19.00 28.66 19.92
C ASP A 5 -18.23 27.90 18.83
N PHE A 6 -17.08 27.33 19.20
CA PHE A 6 -16.30 26.43 18.36
C PHE A 6 -16.92 25.04 18.39
N THR A 7 -17.98 24.82 17.62
CA THR A 7 -18.46 23.47 17.31
C THR A 7 -18.54 23.28 15.81
N GLY A 8 -17.39 23.49 15.15
CA GLY A 8 -17.12 22.98 13.80
C GLY A 8 -16.94 21.46 13.78
N GLN A 9 -17.78 20.71 14.49
CA GLN A 9 -17.86 19.26 14.35
C GLN A 9 -18.65 19.01 13.07
N LYS A 10 -17.92 18.98 11.94
CA LYS A 10 -18.47 18.54 10.65
C LYS A 10 -19.24 17.25 10.89
N ASP A 11 -20.53 17.28 10.63
CA ASP A 11 -21.43 16.13 10.71
C ASP A 11 -20.81 14.98 9.90
N LEU A 12 -20.22 14.00 10.59
CA LEU A 12 -19.48 12.87 10.01
C LEU A 12 -20.38 11.96 9.15
N ARG A 13 -21.69 12.23 9.10
CA ARG A 13 -22.68 11.51 8.29
C ARG A 13 -22.59 11.82 6.79
N TYR A 14 -21.85 12.86 6.39
CA TYR A 14 -21.65 13.21 4.98
C TYR A 14 -20.17 13.28 4.61
N LEU A 15 -19.42 12.22 4.94
CA LEU A 15 -18.13 12.01 4.29
C LEU A 15 -18.38 11.56 2.84
N PRO A 16 -17.79 12.20 1.81
CA PRO A 16 -17.85 11.69 0.45
C PRO A 16 -17.39 10.22 0.47
N LYS A 17 -18.08 9.37 -0.32
CA LYS A 17 -17.86 7.92 -0.39
C LYS A 17 -16.36 7.61 -0.24
N LYS A 18 -15.99 6.97 0.87
CA LYS A 18 -14.58 6.70 1.21
C LYS A 18 -13.91 6.05 0.00
N ASN A 19 -12.85 6.67 -0.50
CA ASN A 19 -12.08 6.12 -1.62
C ASN A 19 -11.47 4.78 -1.15
N PRO A 20 -11.71 3.65 -1.84
CA PRO A 20 -11.17 2.35 -1.43
C PRO A 20 -9.65 2.26 -1.62
N ASP A 21 -9.07 3.08 -2.50
CA ASP A 21 -7.67 3.06 -2.88
C ASP A 21 -6.81 4.08 -2.11
N ILE A 22 -7.46 5.03 -1.42
CA ILE A 22 -6.79 6.09 -0.67
C ILE A 22 -7.35 6.14 0.75
N ILE A 23 -6.44 6.22 1.71
CA ILE A 23 -6.74 6.36 3.13
C ILE A 23 -6.05 7.60 3.69
N VAL A 24 -6.65 8.24 4.70
CA VAL A 24 -5.97 9.28 5.47
C VAL A 24 -5.34 8.68 6.72
N ALA A 25 -4.25 9.25 7.24
CA ALA A 25 -3.58 8.73 8.43
C ALA A 25 -4.47 8.70 9.68
N SER A 26 -5.58 9.45 9.68
CA SER A 26 -6.61 9.49 10.72
C SER A 26 -7.89 8.74 10.35
N ASP A 27 -7.85 7.85 9.36
CA ASP A 27 -8.99 7.05 8.92
C ASP A 27 -9.20 5.81 9.79
N ASP A 28 -10.44 5.62 10.28
CA ASP A 28 -10.85 4.49 11.13
C ASP A 28 -10.61 3.09 10.54
N ARG A 29 -10.35 2.97 9.24
CA ARG A 29 -9.96 1.71 8.59
C ARG A 29 -8.53 1.28 8.94
N LEU A 30 -7.71 2.16 9.51
CA LEU A 30 -6.35 1.81 9.97
C LEU A 30 -6.43 1.02 11.27
N PRO A 31 -5.52 0.06 11.47
CA PRO A 31 -5.46 -0.68 12.72
C PRO A 31 -5.10 0.26 13.88
N LEU A 32 -5.55 -0.12 15.08
CA LEU A 32 -5.09 0.51 16.30
C LEU A 32 -3.59 0.23 16.50
N ALA A 33 -2.95 1.05 17.33
CA ALA A 33 -1.56 0.83 17.72
C ALA A 33 -1.39 -0.59 18.31
N SER A 34 -0.40 -1.31 17.80
CA SER A 34 -0.01 -2.62 18.31
C SER A 34 1.50 -2.69 18.45
N LEU A 35 1.99 -3.40 19.47
CA LEU A 35 3.42 -3.58 19.68
C LEU A 35 4.06 -4.19 18.43
N GLY A 36 5.16 -3.60 17.98
CA GLY A 36 5.87 -4.03 16.77
C GLY A 36 5.20 -3.67 15.43
N ARG A 37 4.01 -3.06 15.40
CA ARG A 37 3.27 -2.72 14.17
C ARG A 37 2.95 -1.22 14.02
N GLY A 38 3.75 -0.38 14.69
CA GLY A 38 3.67 1.08 14.59
C GLY A 38 2.56 1.71 15.44
N ARG A 39 2.33 3.02 15.22
CA ARG A 39 1.41 3.85 16.01
C ARG A 39 -0.06 3.73 15.60
N GLY A 40 -0.35 3.00 14.52
CA GLY A 40 -1.70 2.90 13.98
C GLY A 40 -2.27 4.26 13.57
N LEU A 41 -3.55 4.47 13.86
CA LEU A 41 -4.32 5.68 13.58
C LEU A 41 -3.70 6.96 14.18
N PHE A 42 -3.58 8.02 13.37
CA PHE A 42 -3.20 9.35 13.83
C PHE A 42 -4.43 10.15 14.29
N LEU A 43 -4.22 11.11 15.18
CA LEU A 43 -5.29 11.98 15.64
C LEU A 43 -5.82 12.85 14.50
N SER A 44 -7.15 12.98 14.40
CA SER A 44 -7.84 13.63 13.28
C SER A 44 -7.52 15.12 13.12
N TYR A 45 -7.12 15.79 14.21
CA TYR A 45 -6.87 17.22 14.25
C TYR A 45 -5.43 17.61 13.87
N SER A 46 -4.51 16.65 13.73
CA SER A 46 -3.08 16.96 13.64
C SER A 46 -2.48 16.78 12.24
N TYR A 47 -2.97 15.84 11.41
CA TYR A 47 -2.34 15.56 10.10
C TYR A 47 -3.32 15.02 9.06
N THR A 48 -3.45 15.71 7.91
CA THR A 48 -4.12 15.17 6.71
C THR A 48 -3.10 14.56 5.75
N VAL A 49 -2.46 13.47 6.16
CA VAL A 49 -1.59 12.69 5.27
C VAL A 49 -2.46 11.68 4.52
N ARG A 50 -2.45 11.75 3.19
CA ARG A 50 -3.12 10.79 2.30
C ARG A 50 -2.13 9.74 1.85
N LEU A 51 -2.52 8.48 1.94
CA LEU A 51 -1.69 7.33 1.61
C LEU A 51 -2.49 6.40 0.68
N PRO A 52 -1.83 5.65 -0.20
CA PRO A 52 -2.46 4.52 -0.86
C PRO A 52 -2.95 3.51 0.20
N TYR A 53 -4.11 2.91 -0.01
CA TYR A 53 -4.56 1.80 0.81
C TYR A 53 -3.62 0.60 0.64
N ALA A 54 -3.52 -0.27 1.64
CA ALA A 54 -2.47 -1.29 1.72
C ALA A 54 -2.39 -2.21 0.48
N VAL A 55 -3.55 -2.58 -0.10
CA VAL A 55 -3.63 -3.34 -1.36
C VAL A 55 -2.94 -2.59 -2.50
N LYS A 56 -3.26 -1.30 -2.68
CA LYS A 56 -2.68 -0.48 -3.75
C LYS A 56 -1.22 -0.14 -3.51
N TYR A 57 -0.85 0.05 -2.25
CA TYR A 57 0.54 0.22 -1.88
C TYR A 57 1.36 -1.04 -2.22
N CYS A 58 0.85 -2.23 -1.90
CA CYS A 58 1.48 -3.50 -2.26
C CYS A 58 1.62 -3.67 -3.79
N GLU A 59 0.56 -3.43 -4.56
CA GLU A 59 0.61 -3.46 -6.03
C GLU A 59 1.64 -2.46 -6.59
N ALA A 60 1.72 -1.26 -6.02
CA ALA A 60 2.68 -0.24 -6.43
C ALA A 60 4.13 -0.67 -6.14
N LEU A 61 4.41 -1.28 -4.99
CA LEU A 61 5.74 -1.80 -4.67
C LEU A 61 6.17 -2.91 -5.63
N ILE A 62 5.27 -3.84 -5.96
CA ILE A 62 5.56 -4.90 -6.93
C ILE A 62 5.76 -4.30 -8.33
N LEU A 63 4.97 -3.28 -8.71
CA LEU A 63 5.14 -2.57 -9.97
C LEU A 63 6.53 -1.89 -10.05
N LEU A 64 6.97 -1.25 -8.96
CA LEU A 64 8.28 -0.62 -8.87
C LEU A 64 9.41 -1.66 -8.88
N LEU A 65 9.19 -2.81 -8.25
CA LEU A 65 10.11 -3.95 -8.32
C LEU A 65 10.25 -4.47 -9.76
N CYS A 66 9.16 -4.59 -10.52
CA CYS A 66 9.20 -4.96 -11.94
C CYS A 66 9.94 -3.91 -12.78
N ARG A 67 9.71 -2.62 -12.50
CA ARG A 67 10.39 -1.51 -13.19
C ARG A 67 11.90 -1.55 -12.96
N ASP A 68 12.30 -1.73 -11.70
CA ASP A 68 13.68 -1.62 -11.26
C ASP A 68 14.41 -2.97 -11.18
N TYR A 69 13.88 -4.00 -11.83
CA TYR A 69 14.36 -5.38 -11.73
C TYR A 69 15.87 -5.55 -12.06
N ASP A 70 16.36 -4.79 -13.04
CA ASP A 70 17.77 -4.78 -13.46
C ASP A 70 18.61 -3.69 -12.77
N PHE A 71 18.01 -2.93 -11.84
CA PHE A 71 18.64 -1.81 -11.15
C PHE A 71 18.90 -2.12 -9.67
N SER A 72 19.79 -1.35 -9.04
CA SER A 72 20.12 -1.49 -7.62
C SER A 72 18.92 -1.27 -6.69
N TYR A 73 17.90 -0.53 -7.13
CA TYR A 73 16.67 -0.29 -6.38
C TYR A 73 15.79 -1.54 -6.22
N LYS A 74 16.03 -2.63 -6.97
CA LYS A 74 15.32 -3.92 -6.80
C LYS A 74 15.29 -4.36 -5.33
N THR A 75 16.46 -4.37 -4.69
CA THR A 75 16.62 -4.84 -3.31
C THR A 75 15.86 -3.96 -2.32
N TYR A 76 15.77 -2.66 -2.60
CA TYR A 76 15.00 -1.73 -1.78
C TYR A 76 13.51 -2.06 -1.83
N TRP A 77 12.92 -2.21 -3.01
CA TRP A 77 11.49 -2.56 -3.14
C TRP A 77 11.16 -3.91 -2.52
N LEU A 78 12.06 -4.89 -2.69
CA LEU A 78 11.91 -6.20 -2.08
C LEU A 78 11.93 -6.11 -0.55
N ALA A 79 12.83 -5.32 0.04
CA ALA A 79 12.87 -5.11 1.48
C ALA A 79 11.58 -4.46 2.02
N ILE A 80 11.00 -3.49 1.30
CA ILE A 80 9.71 -2.90 1.70
C ILE A 80 8.58 -3.92 1.57
N LEU A 81 8.61 -4.80 0.57
CA LEU A 81 7.64 -5.90 0.44
C LEU A 81 7.77 -6.93 1.57
N SER A 82 8.99 -7.27 1.99
CA SER A 82 9.21 -8.10 3.19
C SER A 82 8.62 -7.45 4.43
N TYR A 83 8.79 -6.13 4.60
CA TYR A 83 8.14 -5.41 5.71
C TYR A 83 6.60 -5.50 5.65
N MET A 84 6.01 -5.44 4.45
CA MET A 84 4.56 -5.65 4.28
C MET A 84 4.15 -7.07 4.69
N LEU A 85 4.94 -8.09 4.37
CA LEU A 85 4.69 -9.47 4.79
C LEU A 85 4.79 -9.64 6.30
N ASP A 86 5.86 -9.13 6.91
CA ASP A 86 6.13 -9.36 8.33
C ASP A 86 5.15 -8.62 9.25
N PHE A 87 4.77 -7.39 8.87
CA PHE A 87 4.06 -6.48 9.78
C PHE A 87 2.65 -6.09 9.35
N ILE A 88 2.29 -6.28 8.08
CA ILE A 88 0.97 -5.88 7.56
C ILE A 88 0.13 -7.10 7.14
N ASP A 89 0.76 -8.15 6.62
CA ASP A 89 0.06 -9.40 6.34
C ASP A 89 -0.53 -10.01 7.64
N GLY A 90 -1.66 -10.67 7.48
CA GLY A 90 -2.48 -11.18 8.58
C GLY A 90 -3.33 -10.13 9.31
N THR A 91 -3.29 -8.86 8.91
CA THR A 91 -4.21 -7.82 9.42
C THR A 91 -5.38 -7.59 8.45
N ASP A 92 -6.45 -6.95 8.93
CA ASP A 92 -7.64 -6.67 8.12
C ASP A 92 -7.43 -5.67 6.98
N ILE A 93 -6.29 -4.94 6.98
CA ILE A 93 -6.03 -3.90 5.97
C ILE A 93 -5.46 -4.44 4.66
N LEU A 94 -4.76 -5.57 4.69
CA LEU A 94 -4.20 -6.21 3.51
C LEU A 94 -4.85 -7.56 3.28
N ASN A 95 -5.67 -7.62 2.23
CA ASN A 95 -6.29 -8.87 1.78
C ASN A 95 -5.69 -9.25 0.43
N GLU A 96 -4.91 -10.33 0.41
CA GLU A 96 -4.28 -10.91 -0.79
C GLU A 96 -5.29 -11.10 -1.94
N ASN A 97 -6.52 -11.51 -1.64
CA ASN A 97 -7.55 -11.76 -2.67
C ASN A 97 -8.01 -10.50 -3.39
N LYS A 98 -7.73 -9.30 -2.84
CA LYS A 98 -8.03 -8.01 -3.47
C LYS A 98 -6.91 -7.53 -4.41
N LEU A 99 -5.74 -8.19 -4.41
CA LEU A 99 -4.69 -7.91 -5.38
C LEU A 99 -5.12 -8.38 -6.78
N GLN A 100 -4.75 -7.61 -7.80
CA GLN A 100 -4.86 -8.02 -9.20
C GLN A 100 -4.10 -9.32 -9.47
N GLU A 101 -4.62 -10.17 -10.35
CA GLU A 101 -4.17 -11.56 -10.56
C GLU A 101 -2.65 -11.75 -10.61
N GLY A 102 -1.95 -10.95 -11.44
CA GLY A 102 -0.50 -11.07 -11.62
C GLY A 102 0.28 -10.71 -10.35
N TYR A 103 -0.12 -9.61 -9.70
CA TYR A 103 0.46 -9.16 -8.43
C TYR A 103 0.18 -10.16 -7.31
N ARG A 104 -1.04 -10.73 -7.27
CA ARG A 104 -1.44 -11.73 -6.30
C ARG A 104 -0.59 -13.00 -6.40
N LYS A 105 -0.36 -13.50 -7.62
CA LYS A 105 0.49 -14.67 -7.86
C LYS A 105 1.91 -14.45 -7.35
N PHE A 106 2.50 -13.30 -7.66
CA PHE A 106 3.83 -12.95 -7.18
C PHE A 106 3.87 -12.81 -5.66
N TYR A 107 2.93 -12.05 -5.07
CA TYR A 107 2.86 -11.84 -3.63
C TYR A 107 2.71 -13.16 -2.87
N ARG A 108 1.88 -14.08 -3.37
CA ARG A 108 1.73 -15.42 -2.78
C ARG A 108 3.00 -16.25 -2.87
N ALA A 109 3.70 -16.22 -4.00
CA ALA A 109 4.97 -16.91 -4.17
C ALA A 109 6.03 -16.35 -3.20
N LEU A 110 6.10 -15.02 -3.06
CA LEU A 110 6.98 -14.34 -2.11
C LEU A 110 6.67 -14.76 -0.66
N LYS A 111 5.38 -14.76 -0.28
CA LYS A 111 4.92 -15.18 1.05
C LYS A 111 5.27 -16.63 1.39
N LEU A 112 5.27 -17.52 0.39
CA LEU A 112 5.60 -18.93 0.56
C LEU A 112 7.10 -19.22 0.38
N GLU A 113 7.92 -18.19 0.18
CA GLU A 113 9.34 -18.31 -0.16
C GLU A 113 9.58 -19.25 -1.36
N ASP A 114 8.65 -19.26 -2.33
CA ASP A 114 8.70 -20.15 -3.48
C ASP A 114 9.86 -19.71 -4.41
N PRO A 115 10.83 -20.60 -4.72
CA PRO A 115 11.92 -20.30 -5.64
C PRO A 115 11.45 -19.82 -7.02
N LYS A 116 10.23 -20.20 -7.43
CA LYS A 116 9.60 -19.77 -8.69
C LYS A 116 9.12 -18.32 -8.68
N MET A 117 9.20 -17.60 -7.55
CA MET A 117 8.75 -16.21 -7.45
C MET A 117 9.41 -15.31 -8.50
N TRP A 118 10.67 -15.58 -8.86
CA TRP A 118 11.39 -14.80 -9.88
C TRP A 118 10.82 -15.04 -11.29
N SER A 119 10.51 -16.28 -11.65
CA SER A 119 9.86 -16.59 -12.92
C SER A 119 8.47 -15.96 -13.01
N ILE A 120 7.71 -15.95 -11.91
CA ILE A 120 6.41 -15.28 -11.85
C ILE A 120 6.56 -13.77 -11.99
N LEU A 121 7.61 -13.18 -11.40
CA LEU A 121 7.92 -11.76 -11.52
C LEU A 121 8.33 -11.39 -12.95
N ASP A 122 9.10 -12.24 -13.63
CA ASP A 122 9.49 -12.06 -15.03
C ASP A 122 8.25 -12.09 -15.95
N GLU A 123 7.35 -13.07 -15.77
CA GLU A 123 6.08 -13.14 -16.49
C GLU A 123 5.20 -11.89 -16.27
N LEU A 124 5.13 -11.42 -15.02
CA LEU A 124 4.40 -10.20 -14.68
C LEU A 124 5.03 -8.97 -15.35
N ARG A 125 6.36 -8.87 -15.31
CA ARG A 125 7.11 -7.75 -15.93
C ARG A 125 6.91 -7.70 -17.44
N LEU A 126 7.00 -8.83 -18.13
CA LEU A 126 6.77 -8.92 -19.57
C LEU A 126 5.37 -8.40 -19.94
N ARG A 127 4.34 -8.87 -19.23
CA ARG A 127 2.97 -8.41 -19.44
C ARG A 127 2.79 -6.92 -19.18
N LEU A 128 3.36 -6.40 -18.09
CA LEU A 128 3.27 -4.96 -17.77
C LEU A 128 3.99 -4.08 -18.79
N ASN A 129 5.07 -4.59 -19.41
CA ASN A 129 5.75 -3.93 -20.52
C ASN A 129 4.87 -3.90 -21.78
N GLU A 130 4.28 -5.03 -22.16
CA GLU A 130 3.34 -5.12 -23.29
C GLU A 130 2.14 -4.18 -23.11
N GLU A 131 1.61 -4.09 -21.89
CA GLU A 131 0.52 -3.19 -21.52
C GLU A 131 0.95 -1.71 -21.37
N ARG A 132 2.25 -1.39 -21.47
CA ARG A 132 2.84 -0.06 -21.22
C ARG A 132 2.45 0.52 -19.86
N ARG A 133 2.41 -0.33 -18.84
CA ARG A 133 2.06 0.04 -17.45
C ARG A 133 3.26 0.22 -16.55
N LEU A 134 4.46 -0.16 -16.98
CA LEU A 134 5.67 0.15 -16.23
C LEU A 134 5.96 1.66 -16.28
N PRO A 135 6.22 2.31 -15.14
CA PRO A 135 6.58 3.72 -15.12
C PRO A 135 7.91 3.92 -15.84
N VAL A 136 7.99 4.92 -16.72
CA VAL A 136 9.24 5.32 -17.35
C VAL A 136 10.08 6.12 -16.36
N ILE A 137 11.34 5.76 -16.19
CA ILE A 137 12.30 6.60 -15.48
C ILE A 137 12.57 7.80 -16.40
N LYS A 138 12.11 8.99 -16.00
CA LYS A 138 12.64 10.22 -16.57
C LYS A 138 13.93 10.50 -15.82
N ASP A 139 15.04 10.58 -16.54
CA ASP A 139 16.32 10.99 -15.96
C ASP A 139 16.10 12.28 -15.15
N LEU A 140 16.53 12.24 -13.89
CA LEU A 140 16.46 13.36 -12.93
C LEU A 140 17.43 14.46 -13.31
#